data_AF-A0A7X8FA70-F1
#
_entry.id   AF-A0A7X8FA70-F1
#
_cell.length_a   1.000
_cell.length_b   1.000
_cell.length_c   1.000
_cell.angle_alpha   90.00
_cell.angle_beta   90.00
_cell.angle_gamma   90.00
#
_symmetry.space_group_name_H-M   'P 1'
#
loop_
_entity.id
_entity.type
_entity.pdbx_description
1 polymer ?
#
loop_
_entity_poly.entity_id
_entity_poly.type
_entity_poly.pdbx_seq_one_letter_code
_entity_poly.pdbx_strand_id
1 'polypeptide(L)'
;MKRITNGTAVTWILTLILASMLMWGCIPRLRVRRFLPDVIMVASSSDEDGISGAVVLDTHYVGAADYLVAEASLADSPWVYARLGKLVKYEPKYNTAEFILSMDSSEINSSFYARTRIAIPEDLEPQSDIYFFDAKDSEGVHRSPANREEALHGWWINARIISHIQGDVYLVSGDNLVHASAIRIKDDRPIPK
;
A
#
# COMPACT_ATOMS: atom_id res chain seq x y z
N MET A 1 42.59 50.30 39.01
CA MET A 1 43.86 49.61 39.35
C MET A 1 43.55 48.27 39.98
N LYS A 2 43.64 47.17 39.21
CA LYS A 2 43.95 45.76 39.59
C LYS A 2 43.44 44.84 38.48
N ARG A 3 44.37 44.38 37.64
CA ARG A 3 44.21 43.20 36.78
C ARG A 3 44.32 41.96 37.65
N ILE A 4 43.45 40.99 37.46
CA ILE A 4 43.66 39.61 37.92
C ILE A 4 43.46 38.72 36.70
N THR A 5 44.58 38.18 36.24
CA THR A 5 44.75 37.12 35.24
C THR A 5 44.44 35.77 35.88
N ASN A 6 43.52 34.99 35.29
CA ASN A 6 43.38 33.55 35.58
C ASN A 6 43.20 32.80 34.26
N GLY A 7 44.31 32.64 33.52
CA GLY A 7 44.46 31.56 32.56
C GLY A 7 45.08 30.38 33.30
N THR A 8 44.36 29.25 33.36
CA THR A 8 44.85 27.86 33.63
C THR A 8 43.72 26.86 33.94
N ALA A 9 42.44 27.16 33.68
CA ALA A 9 41.33 26.24 34.01
C ALA A 9 40.75 25.45 32.82
N VAL A 10 41.23 25.67 31.59
CA VAL A 10 40.59 25.12 30.37
C VAL A 10 41.27 23.85 29.84
N THR A 11 42.44 23.48 30.36
CA THR A 11 43.28 22.41 29.79
C THR A 11 43.20 21.05 30.50
N TRP A 12 42.37 20.89 31.54
CA TRP A 12 42.23 19.61 32.28
C TRP A 12 40.94 18.85 32.00
N ILE A 13 39.97 19.43 31.29
CA ILE A 13 38.69 18.76 30.98
C ILE A 13 38.74 18.04 29.62
N LEU A 14 39.66 18.43 28.73
CA LEU A 14 39.82 17.84 27.40
C LEU A 14 40.59 16.50 27.37
N THR A 15 41.26 16.13 28.45
CA THR A 15 42.05 14.88 28.52
C THR A 15 41.30 13.69 29.13
N LEU A 16 40.08 13.88 29.62
CA LEU A 16 39.29 12.81 30.27
C LEU A 16 38.22 12.17 29.37
N ILE A 17 37.94 12.74 28.19
CA ILE A 17 37.01 12.17 27.20
C ILE A 17 37.72 11.24 26.18
N LEU A 18 39.05 11.39 26.04
CA LEU A 18 39.85 10.62 25.07
C LEU A 18 40.13 9.16 25.49
N ALA A 19 39.72 8.74 26.68
CA ALA A 19 39.97 7.39 27.21
C ALA A 19 38.76 6.43 27.11
N SER A 20 37.65 6.83 26.49
CA SER A 20 36.50 5.91 26.27
C SER A 20 36.47 5.25 24.89
N MET A 21 37.49 5.49 24.05
CA MET A 21 37.50 5.13 22.63
C MET A 21 38.16 3.77 22.30
N LEU A 22 38.15 2.79 23.21
CA LEU A 22 38.74 1.46 22.95
C LEU A 22 37.90 0.30 23.53
N MET A 23 36.60 0.30 23.29
CA MET A 23 35.79 -0.93 23.33
C MET A 23 35.19 -1.18 21.95
N TRP A 24 36.07 -1.57 21.02
CA TRP A 24 35.69 -2.35 19.84
C TRP A 24 35.20 -3.72 20.31
N GLY A 25 33.90 -3.82 20.58
CA GLY A 25 33.18 -5.08 20.60
C GLY A 25 32.72 -5.41 19.19
N CYS A 26 33.20 -6.54 18.65
CA CYS A 26 32.77 -7.10 17.38
C CYS A 26 31.25 -7.29 17.34
N ILE A 27 30.54 -6.47 16.57
CA ILE A 27 29.15 -6.76 16.20
C ILE A 27 29.21 -7.59 14.91
N PRO A 28 28.77 -8.86 14.91
CA PRO A 28 28.63 -9.61 13.67
C PRO A 28 27.59 -8.90 12.80
N ARG A 29 28.01 -8.50 11.60
CA ARG A 29 27.10 -8.05 10.53
C ARG A 29 26.21 -9.21 10.14
N LEU A 30 25.02 -9.28 10.72
CA LEU A 30 23.91 -10.05 10.16
C LEU A 30 23.47 -9.39 8.85
N ARG A 31 24.03 -9.87 7.73
CA ARG A 31 23.44 -9.65 6.41
C ARG A 31 22.13 -10.43 6.36
N VAL A 32 21.04 -9.78 6.72
CA VAL A 32 19.71 -10.29 6.37
C VAL A 32 19.42 -9.82 4.95
N ARG A 33 19.65 -10.68 3.95
CA ARG A 33 18.95 -10.54 2.66
C ARG A 33 17.49 -10.90 2.93
N ARG A 34 16.66 -9.91 3.27
CA ARG A 34 15.21 -10.07 3.17
C ARG A 34 14.83 -9.82 1.72
N PHE A 35 14.90 -10.87 0.93
CA PHE A 35 14.11 -10.98 -0.29
C PHE A 35 12.89 -11.81 0.08
N LEU A 36 11.96 -11.19 0.79
CA LEU A 36 10.63 -11.76 1.04
C LEU A 36 9.63 -10.61 0.86
N PRO A 37 8.56 -10.80 0.07
CA PRO A 37 7.48 -9.83 0.00
C PRO A 37 6.90 -9.62 1.40
N ASP A 38 6.56 -8.38 1.70
CA ASP A 38 6.02 -7.97 2.99
C ASP A 38 4.62 -8.58 3.18
N VAL A 39 4.56 -9.71 3.90
CA VAL A 39 3.31 -10.33 4.32
C VAL A 39 3.17 -10.05 5.81
N ILE A 40 2.42 -9.01 6.14
CA ILE A 40 2.06 -8.72 7.52
C ILE A 40 0.98 -9.72 7.93
N MET A 41 1.36 -10.70 8.76
CA MET A 41 0.40 -11.57 9.43
C MET A 41 -0.34 -10.75 10.49
N VAL A 42 -1.46 -10.12 10.11
CA VAL A 42 -2.38 -9.49 11.08
C VAL A 42 -3.10 -10.61 11.83
N ALA A 43 -2.65 -10.90 13.04
CA ALA A 43 -3.40 -11.75 13.97
C ALA A 43 -4.63 -10.96 14.45
N SER A 44 -5.78 -11.20 13.81
CA SER A 44 -7.07 -10.78 14.36
C SER A 44 -7.41 -11.75 15.50
N SER A 45 -7.41 -11.25 16.74
CA SER A 45 -7.88 -12.01 17.89
C SER A 45 -9.13 -11.35 18.47
N SER A 46 -10.26 -11.97 18.19
CA SER A 46 -11.43 -12.08 19.06
C SER A 46 -12.42 -13.04 18.40
N ASP A 47 -12.59 -14.19 19.05
CA ASP A 47 -13.48 -15.33 18.76
C ASP A 47 -14.96 -14.87 18.55
N GLU A 48 -15.89 -15.54 17.86
CA GLU A 48 -16.13 -16.94 17.48
C GLU A 48 -16.95 -16.96 16.16
N ASP A 49 -16.57 -17.79 15.18
CA ASP A 49 -17.34 -18.93 14.65
C ASP A 49 -16.56 -19.53 13.46
N GLY A 50 -16.54 -20.84 13.36
CA GLY A 50 -15.46 -21.58 12.70
C GLY A 50 -15.42 -21.53 11.18
N ILE A 51 -14.45 -20.79 10.61
CA ILE A 51 -13.59 -21.21 9.49
C ILE A 51 -12.22 -20.53 9.69
N SER A 52 -11.30 -21.18 10.41
CA SER A 52 -9.92 -20.69 10.56
C SER A 52 -9.09 -21.04 9.32
N GLY A 53 -9.39 -20.36 8.22
CA GLY A 53 -8.40 -20.10 7.18
C GLY A 53 -7.90 -18.68 7.42
N ALA A 54 -6.70 -18.50 7.96
CA ALA A 54 -6.13 -17.16 8.13
C ALA A 54 -6.14 -16.44 6.78
N VAL A 55 -6.96 -15.40 6.65
CA VAL A 55 -7.00 -14.58 5.45
C VAL A 55 -5.73 -13.75 5.42
N VAL A 56 -4.79 -14.13 4.57
CA VAL A 56 -3.56 -13.37 4.35
C VAL A 56 -3.91 -12.13 3.53
N LEU A 57 -3.76 -10.97 4.16
CA LEU A 57 -3.94 -9.66 3.53
C LEU A 57 -2.57 -9.06 3.20
N ASP A 58 -2.51 -8.27 2.13
CA ASP A 58 -1.33 -7.45 1.83
C ASP A 58 -1.32 -6.13 2.64
N THR A 59 -0.32 -5.29 2.41
CA THR A 59 -0.17 -4.01 3.13
C THR A 59 -1.23 -2.97 2.80
N HIS A 60 -2.08 -3.21 1.78
CA HIS A 60 -3.28 -2.40 1.51
C HIS A 60 -4.55 -3.08 2.06
N TYR A 61 -4.39 -4.14 2.84
CA TYR A 61 -5.47 -4.91 3.45
C TYR A 61 -6.39 -5.62 2.44
N VAL A 62 -5.88 -5.92 1.24
CA VAL A 62 -6.60 -6.66 0.20
C VAL A 62 -6.09 -8.10 0.17
N GLY A 63 -7.01 -9.08 0.19
CA GLY A 63 -6.68 -10.50 0.15
C GLY A 63 -6.65 -11.08 -1.26
N ALA A 64 -6.06 -12.26 -1.41
CA ALA A 64 -5.94 -12.95 -2.71
C ALA A 64 -7.29 -13.38 -3.33
N ALA A 65 -8.36 -13.40 -2.53
CA ALA A 65 -9.72 -13.73 -2.97
C ALA A 65 -10.62 -12.48 -3.15
N ASP A 66 -10.08 -11.29 -2.89
CA ASP A 66 -10.79 -10.03 -3.07
C ASP A 66 -10.67 -9.52 -4.51
N TYR A 67 -11.70 -8.82 -4.94
CA TYR A 67 -11.79 -8.18 -6.25
C TYR A 67 -12.10 -6.70 -6.06
N LEU A 68 -11.51 -5.85 -6.89
CA LEU A 68 -12.02 -4.50 -7.10
C LEU A 68 -13.04 -4.56 -8.22
N VAL A 69 -14.27 -4.12 -7.92
CA VAL A 69 -15.44 -4.22 -8.79
C VAL A 69 -15.96 -2.83 -9.08
N ALA A 70 -16.04 -2.48 -10.36
CA ALA A 70 -16.59 -1.22 -10.86
C ALA A 70 -17.94 -1.46 -11.56
N GLU A 71 -18.76 -0.41 -11.63
CA GLU A 71 -20.04 -0.44 -12.36
C GLU A 71 -19.91 -0.03 -13.82
N ALA A 72 -18.84 0.69 -14.16
CA ALA A 72 -18.61 1.26 -15.47
C ALA A 72 -17.21 0.94 -16.00
N SER A 73 -17.07 1.03 -17.33
CA SER A 73 -15.81 0.83 -18.03
C SER A 73 -14.90 2.05 -17.87
N LEU A 74 -13.61 1.82 -17.61
CA LEU A 74 -12.57 2.86 -17.70
C LEU A 74 -12.39 3.40 -19.13
N ALA A 75 -12.88 2.71 -20.16
CA ALA A 75 -12.81 3.23 -21.53
C ALA A 75 -13.64 4.51 -21.72
N ASP A 76 -14.70 4.68 -20.93
CA ASP A 76 -15.71 5.73 -21.12
C ASP A 76 -15.48 6.96 -20.23
N SER A 77 -14.50 6.91 -19.33
CA SER A 77 -14.24 7.95 -18.33
C SER A 77 -12.75 8.08 -18.05
N PRO A 78 -12.21 9.26 -17.68
CA PRO A 78 -10.83 9.37 -17.21
C PRO A 78 -10.56 8.48 -15.99
N TRP A 79 -11.57 8.18 -15.18
CA TRP A 79 -11.46 7.27 -14.04
C TRP A 79 -12.84 6.71 -13.68
N VAL A 80 -12.88 5.58 -12.98
CA VAL A 80 -14.13 4.98 -12.48
C VAL A 80 -13.96 4.54 -11.03
N TYR A 81 -15.04 4.62 -10.25
CA TYR A 81 -15.05 4.09 -8.90
C TYR A 81 -15.15 2.56 -8.90
N ALA A 82 -14.45 1.95 -7.96
CA ALA A 82 -14.49 0.53 -7.65
C ALA A 82 -14.65 0.30 -6.15
N ARG A 83 -15.15 -0.88 -5.79
CA ARG A 83 -15.33 -1.34 -4.40
C ARG A 83 -14.73 -2.72 -4.21
N LEU A 84 -14.24 -3.02 -3.02
CA LEU A 84 -13.82 -4.39 -2.69
C LEU A 84 -15.03 -5.31 -2.62
N GLY A 85 -14.95 -6.46 -3.26
CA GLY A 85 -15.99 -7.47 -3.27
C GLY A 85 -15.46 -8.90 -3.26
N LYS A 86 -16.32 -9.82 -2.81
CA LYS A 86 -16.09 -11.27 -2.87
C LYS A 86 -16.91 -11.85 -4.01
N LEU A 87 -16.26 -12.67 -4.84
CA LEU A 87 -16.91 -13.38 -5.93
C LEU A 87 -17.92 -14.40 -5.38
N VAL A 88 -19.17 -14.31 -5.83
CA VAL A 88 -20.24 -15.27 -5.53
C VAL A 88 -20.37 -16.27 -6.68
N LYS A 89 -20.45 -15.75 -7.91
CA LYS A 89 -20.70 -16.54 -9.11
C LYS A 89 -20.00 -15.93 -10.31
N TYR A 90 -19.43 -16.77 -11.17
CA TYR A 90 -18.83 -16.35 -12.43
C TYR A 90 -19.57 -16.97 -13.62
N GLU A 91 -19.88 -16.17 -14.64
CA GLU A 91 -20.51 -16.60 -15.89
C GLU A 91 -19.55 -16.39 -17.07
N PRO A 92 -18.74 -17.41 -17.43
CA PRO A 92 -17.69 -17.28 -18.44
C PRO A 92 -18.19 -16.87 -19.83
N LYS A 93 -19.43 -17.23 -20.17
CA LYS A 93 -20.03 -16.95 -21.48
C LYS A 93 -20.18 -15.45 -21.76
N TYR A 94 -20.40 -14.66 -20.71
CA TYR A 94 -20.66 -13.23 -20.81
C TYR A 94 -19.57 -12.38 -20.17
N ASN A 95 -18.53 -13.02 -19.61
CA ASN A 95 -17.51 -12.35 -18.80
C ASN A 95 -18.14 -11.45 -17.72
N THR A 96 -19.18 -11.96 -17.06
CA THR A 96 -19.86 -11.30 -15.95
C THR A 96 -19.67 -12.12 -14.69
N ALA A 97 -19.59 -11.42 -13.57
CA ALA A 97 -19.52 -12.05 -12.26
C ALA A 97 -20.42 -11.30 -11.28
N GLU A 98 -20.96 -12.06 -10.35
CA GLU A 98 -21.74 -11.60 -9.21
C GLU A 98 -20.83 -11.50 -7.99
N PHE A 99 -20.92 -10.38 -7.29
CA PHE A 99 -20.10 -10.07 -6.12
C PHE A 99 -20.95 -9.57 -4.97
N ILE A 100 -20.54 -9.89 -3.74
CA ILE A 100 -20.99 -9.19 -2.54
C ILE A 100 -19.93 -8.14 -2.19
N LEU A 101 -20.34 -6.89 -2.08
CA LEU A 101 -19.46 -5.76 -1.80
C LEU A 101 -19.20 -5.60 -0.30
N SER A 102 -17.94 -5.33 0.05
CA SER A 102 -17.50 -5.26 1.45
C SER A 102 -18.04 -4.03 2.18
N MET A 103 -18.31 -2.95 1.46
CA MET A 103 -18.71 -1.65 2.02
C MET A 103 -20.11 -1.68 2.64
N ASP A 104 -21.06 -2.39 2.03
CA ASP A 104 -22.47 -2.33 2.39
C ASP A 104 -23.19 -3.69 2.25
N SER A 105 -22.45 -4.76 1.97
CA SER A 105 -22.99 -6.10 1.70
C SER A 105 -23.98 -6.16 0.52
N SER A 106 -23.99 -5.14 -0.35
CA SER A 106 -24.83 -5.15 -1.56
C SER A 106 -24.29 -6.13 -2.61
N GLU A 107 -25.20 -6.67 -3.41
CA GLU A 107 -24.87 -7.53 -4.54
C GLU A 107 -24.73 -6.71 -5.83
N ILE A 108 -23.74 -7.05 -6.64
CA ILE A 108 -23.52 -6.44 -7.95
C ILE A 108 -23.16 -7.51 -8.98
N ASN A 109 -23.76 -7.42 -10.17
CA ASN A 109 -23.33 -8.17 -11.35
C ASN A 109 -22.56 -7.22 -12.26
N SER A 110 -21.29 -7.52 -12.54
CA SER A 110 -20.43 -6.66 -13.35
C SER A 110 -19.46 -7.45 -14.23
N SER A 111 -19.10 -6.86 -15.38
CA SER A 111 -17.99 -7.30 -16.24
C SER A 111 -16.67 -6.57 -15.94
N PHE A 112 -16.71 -5.54 -15.08
CA PHE A 112 -15.59 -4.64 -14.81
C PHE A 112 -15.03 -4.93 -13.43
N TYR A 113 -14.23 -5.97 -13.34
CA TYR A 113 -13.61 -6.38 -12.09
C TYR A 113 -12.17 -6.86 -12.32
N ALA A 114 -11.35 -6.70 -11.29
CA ALA A 114 -9.99 -7.19 -11.30
C ALA A 114 -9.61 -7.75 -9.93
N ARG A 115 -8.93 -8.90 -9.94
CA ARG A 115 -7.98 -9.19 -8.86
C ARG A 115 -6.84 -8.23 -9.00
N THR A 116 -6.31 -7.78 -7.87
CA THR A 116 -5.22 -6.83 -7.89
C THR A 116 -4.09 -7.23 -6.97
N ARG A 117 -2.89 -6.78 -7.30
CA ARG A 117 -1.69 -6.84 -6.47
C ARG A 117 -1.09 -5.45 -6.35
N ILE A 118 -0.28 -5.24 -5.32
CA ILE A 118 0.52 -4.01 -5.19
C ILE A 118 1.46 -3.92 -6.40
N ALA A 119 1.57 -2.71 -6.95
CA ALA A 119 2.45 -2.43 -8.08
C ALA A 119 3.92 -2.59 -7.69
N ILE A 120 4.72 -3.09 -8.61
CA ILE A 120 6.18 -3.02 -8.57
C ILE A 120 6.65 -1.94 -9.55
N PRO A 121 7.90 -1.45 -9.44
CA PRO A 121 8.39 -0.34 -10.28
C PRO A 121 8.19 -0.57 -11.78
N GLU A 122 8.31 -1.81 -12.25
CA GLU A 122 8.14 -2.19 -13.66
C GLU A 122 6.69 -2.07 -14.18
N ASP A 123 5.70 -1.99 -13.30
CA ASP A 123 4.30 -1.80 -13.70
C ASP A 123 3.93 -0.31 -13.92
N LEU A 124 4.73 0.60 -13.37
CA LEU A 124 4.42 2.03 -13.23
C LEU A 124 4.78 2.85 -14.48
N GLU A 125 4.40 2.33 -15.63
CA GLU A 125 4.60 2.96 -16.94
C GLU A 125 3.39 3.82 -17.35
N PRO A 126 3.58 4.87 -18.18
CA PRO A 126 2.46 5.62 -18.74
C PRO A 126 1.45 4.74 -19.45
N GLN A 127 0.17 5.11 -19.37
CA GLN A 127 -0.99 4.38 -19.88
C GLN A 127 -1.32 3.05 -19.17
N SER A 128 -0.56 2.64 -18.14
CA SER A 128 -0.97 1.50 -17.30
C SER A 128 -2.29 1.77 -16.59
N ASP A 129 -3.22 0.83 -16.68
CA ASP A 129 -4.47 0.81 -15.91
C ASP A 129 -4.15 0.41 -14.47
N ILE A 130 -4.47 1.30 -13.52
CA ILE A 130 -4.14 1.16 -12.11
C ILE A 130 -5.36 1.30 -11.22
N TYR A 131 -5.23 0.85 -9.97
CA TYR A 131 -6.20 1.04 -8.91
C TYR A 131 -5.53 1.71 -7.71
N PHE A 132 -6.17 2.68 -7.08
CA PHE A 132 -5.68 3.32 -5.85
C PHE A 132 -6.86 3.70 -4.96
N PHE A 133 -6.59 3.90 -3.67
CA PHE A 133 -7.63 4.18 -2.69
C PHE A 133 -8.01 5.68 -2.69
N ASP A 134 -9.30 5.98 -2.54
CA ASP A 134 -9.80 7.36 -2.49
C ASP A 134 -9.62 7.98 -1.09
N ALA A 135 -8.35 8.07 -0.66
CA ALA A 135 -7.96 8.86 0.49
C ALA A 135 -6.65 9.58 0.21
N LYS A 136 -6.62 10.86 0.57
CA LYS A 136 -5.46 11.74 0.42
C LYS A 136 -4.74 11.89 1.75
N ASP A 137 -3.44 12.17 1.67
CA ASP A 137 -2.64 12.63 2.79
C ASP A 137 -2.78 14.16 2.99
N SER A 138 -1.96 14.72 3.88
CA SER A 138 -1.94 16.16 4.14
C SER A 138 -1.42 17.01 2.97
N GLU A 139 -0.72 16.40 2.01
CA GLU A 139 -0.17 17.07 0.82
C GLU A 139 -1.14 17.00 -0.37
N GLY A 140 -2.26 16.30 -0.22
CA GLY A 140 -3.27 16.13 -1.27
C GLY A 140 -2.94 15.00 -2.26
N VAL A 141 -1.99 14.14 -1.92
CA VAL A 141 -1.59 12.98 -2.72
C VAL A 141 -2.33 11.74 -2.20
N HIS A 142 -2.84 10.91 -3.11
CA HIS A 142 -3.50 9.66 -2.74
C HIS A 142 -2.53 8.69 -2.07
N ARG A 143 -2.95 8.19 -0.90
CA ARG A 143 -2.22 7.25 -0.05
C ARG A 143 -2.91 5.88 -0.03
N SER A 144 -2.21 4.86 0.46
CA SER A 144 -2.83 3.57 0.77
C SER A 144 -3.84 3.71 1.94
N PRO A 145 -4.77 2.76 2.10
CA PRO A 145 -5.59 2.68 3.29
C PRO A 145 -4.70 2.56 4.54
N ALA A 146 -5.07 3.24 5.62
CA ALA A 146 -4.35 3.24 6.89
C ALA A 146 -4.61 1.96 7.68
N ASN A 147 -5.79 1.36 7.51
CA ASN A 147 -6.20 0.15 8.20
C ASN A 147 -7.21 -0.66 7.36
N ARG A 148 -7.50 -1.89 7.81
CA ARG A 148 -8.44 -2.79 7.15
C ARG A 148 -9.85 -2.22 7.04
N GLU A 149 -10.32 -1.52 8.07
CA GLU A 149 -11.67 -0.96 8.09
C GLU A 149 -11.86 0.08 6.98
N GLU A 150 -10.86 0.94 6.81
CA GLU A 150 -10.82 1.93 5.74
C GLU A 150 -10.80 1.25 4.36
N ALA A 151 -9.99 0.20 4.17
CA ALA A 151 -9.94 -0.52 2.90
C ALA A 151 -11.28 -1.17 2.52
N LEU A 152 -12.00 -1.76 3.48
CA LEU A 152 -13.27 -2.46 3.28
C LEU A 152 -14.45 -1.52 2.96
N HIS A 153 -14.49 -0.36 3.62
CA HIS A 153 -15.63 0.56 3.55
C HIS A 153 -15.35 1.82 2.74
N GLY A 154 -14.18 1.95 2.13
CA GLY A 154 -13.83 3.08 1.28
C GLY A 154 -13.91 2.78 -0.21
N TRP A 155 -13.85 3.86 -0.98
CA TRP A 155 -13.84 3.80 -2.43
C TRP A 155 -12.43 3.58 -2.96
N TRP A 156 -12.35 2.82 -4.05
CA TRP A 156 -11.16 2.70 -4.87
C TRP A 156 -11.42 3.38 -6.21
N ILE A 157 -10.36 3.79 -6.88
CA ILE A 157 -10.44 4.45 -8.18
C ILE A 157 -9.60 3.65 -9.16
N ASN A 158 -10.20 3.28 -10.28
CA ASN A 158 -9.51 2.75 -11.45
C ASN A 158 -9.25 3.88 -12.45
N ALA A 159 -8.00 4.04 -12.88
CA ALA A 159 -7.56 5.15 -13.73
C ALA A 159 -6.28 4.78 -14.50
N ARG A 160 -5.72 5.71 -15.29
CA ARG A 160 -4.49 5.50 -16.07
C ARG A 160 -3.35 6.39 -15.61
N ILE A 161 -2.15 5.84 -15.53
CA ILE A 161 -0.95 6.65 -15.33
C ILE A 161 -0.75 7.58 -16.52
N ILE A 162 -0.57 8.88 -16.27
CA ILE A 162 -0.22 9.88 -17.29
C ILE A 162 1.29 10.08 -17.33
N SER A 163 1.91 10.32 -16.18
CA SER A 163 3.34 10.55 -16.08
C SER A 163 3.85 10.41 -14.65
N HIS A 164 5.14 10.10 -14.50
CA HIS A 164 5.87 10.31 -13.25
C HIS A 164 6.11 11.82 -13.04
N ILE A 165 5.97 12.30 -11.80
CA ILE A 165 6.16 13.72 -11.47
C ILE A 165 7.51 13.91 -10.77
N GLN A 166 7.62 13.47 -9.52
CA GLN A 166 8.83 13.59 -8.71
C GLN A 166 8.76 12.59 -7.54
N GLY A 167 9.92 12.09 -7.12
CA GLY A 167 9.98 11.16 -5.99
C GLY A 167 9.21 9.89 -6.29
N ASP A 168 8.27 9.54 -5.43
CA ASP A 168 7.36 8.40 -5.58
C ASP A 168 5.95 8.82 -6.06
N VAL A 169 5.77 10.02 -6.60
CA VAL A 169 4.44 10.55 -6.99
C VAL A 169 4.23 10.46 -8.50
N TYR A 170 3.03 9.96 -8.87
CA TYR A 170 2.56 9.83 -10.25
C TYR A 170 1.33 10.70 -10.49
N LEU A 171 1.27 11.32 -11.65
CA LEU A 171 0.05 11.95 -12.18
C LEU A 171 -0.76 10.90 -12.92
N VAL A 172 -2.04 10.85 -12.58
CA VAL A 172 -3.02 9.87 -13.05
C VAL A 172 -4.20 10.63 -13.64
N SER A 173 -4.91 9.99 -14.58
CA SER A 173 -6.06 10.58 -15.25
C SER A 173 -7.09 11.13 -14.26
N GLY A 174 -7.74 12.24 -14.64
CA GLY A 174 -8.58 13.03 -13.74
C GLY A 174 -7.80 13.94 -12.79
N ASP A 175 -6.55 14.30 -13.15
CA ASP A 175 -5.68 15.21 -12.39
C ASP A 175 -5.38 14.74 -10.95
N ASN A 176 -5.32 13.42 -10.76
CA ASN A 176 -5.04 12.80 -9.47
C ASN A 176 -3.55 12.58 -9.29
N LEU A 177 -3.02 12.91 -8.10
CA LEU A 177 -1.66 12.60 -7.68
C LEU A 177 -1.70 11.37 -6.77
N VAL A 178 -0.85 10.38 -7.03
CA VAL A 178 -0.86 9.10 -6.31
C VAL A 178 0.55 8.68 -5.92
N HIS A 179 0.76 8.27 -4.68
CA HIS A 179 2.00 7.64 -4.26
C HIS A 179 2.15 6.27 -4.93
N ALA A 180 3.36 5.95 -5.41
CA ALA A 180 3.70 4.67 -6.00
C ALA A 180 3.34 3.50 -5.07
N SER A 181 3.54 3.70 -3.77
CA SER A 181 3.23 2.73 -2.72
C SER A 181 1.72 2.48 -2.51
N ALA A 182 0.85 3.37 -3.00
CA ALA A 182 -0.60 3.25 -2.94
C ALA A 182 -1.21 2.58 -4.18
N ILE A 183 -0.39 2.33 -5.22
CA ILE A 183 -0.86 1.83 -6.50
C ILE A 183 -0.98 0.30 -6.47
N ARG A 184 -2.09 -0.18 -7.01
CA ARG A 184 -2.34 -1.59 -7.32
C ARG A 184 -2.54 -1.73 -8.82
N ILE A 185 -2.19 -2.90 -9.36
CA ILE A 185 -2.46 -3.26 -10.75
C ILE A 185 -3.26 -4.55 -10.81
N LYS A 186 -3.85 -4.82 -11.97
CA LYS A 186 -4.51 -6.08 -12.24
C LYS A 186 -3.52 -7.25 -12.08
N ASP A 187 -3.98 -8.30 -11.42
CA ASP A 187 -3.29 -9.56 -11.29
C ASP A 187 -3.83 -10.55 -12.33
N ASP A 188 -2.97 -10.97 -13.25
CA ASP A 188 -3.33 -11.84 -14.39
C ASP A 188 -3.51 -13.32 -14.02
N ARG A 189 -3.42 -13.66 -12.73
CA ARG A 189 -3.75 -15.02 -12.29
C ARG A 189 -5.20 -15.37 -12.66
N PRO A 190 -5.44 -16.59 -13.19
CA PRO A 190 -6.77 -17.01 -13.60
C PRO A 190 -7.72 -17.01 -12.41
N ILE A 191 -9.00 -16.73 -12.68
CA ILE A 191 -10.07 -16.90 -11.71
C ILE A 191 -10.13 -18.41 -11.37
N PRO A 192 -9.97 -18.79 -10.09
CA PRO A 192 -10.10 -20.17 -9.65
C PRO A 192 -11.51 -20.66 -9.98
N LYS A 193 -11.56 -21.85 -10.58
CA LYS A 193 -12.80 -22.52 -10.98
C LYS A 193 -13.51 -23.13 -9.78
#